data_AF-A0A0Q4TDV2-F1
#
_entry.id   AF-A0A0Q4TDV2-F1
#
_cell.length_a   1.000
_cell.length_b   1.000
_cell.length_c   1.000
_cell.angle_alpha   90.00
_cell.angle_beta   90.00
_cell.angle_gamma   90.00
#
_symmetry.space_group_name_H-M   'P 1'
#
loop_
_entity.id
_entity.type
_entity.pdbx_description
1 polymer ?
#
loop_
_entity_poly.entity_id
_entity_poly.type
_entity_poly.pdbx_seq_one_letter_code
_entity_poly.pdbx_strand_id
1 'polypeptide(L)'
;MGVDSIADLRDLEPRPVRKAMTVVGGLIIHELRGVCCLPLELLPAQRKGCVLTRPFSSRIEDGATMEQVVSADATRLDEKLRRGGLGTTHVSVFYHTSEHDCGDPTRSVSTTVTLPEATNGTLAADQGGA
;
A
#
# COMPACT_ATOMS: atom_id res chain seq x y z
N MET A 1 27.76 5.32 8.99
CA MET A 1 28.25 3.95 9.19
C MET A 1 29.43 3.60 8.28
N GLY A 2 29.95 4.52 7.44
CA GLY A 2 31.21 4.30 6.71
C GLY A 2 31.21 3.05 5.82
N VAL A 3 30.08 2.77 5.18
CA VAL A 3 29.89 1.60 4.31
C VAL A 3 30.01 2.08 2.88
N ASP A 4 31.08 1.70 2.20
CA ASP A 4 31.32 2.04 0.80
C ASP A 4 31.20 0.80 -0.10
N SER A 5 31.16 -0.39 0.49
CA SER A 5 30.98 -1.67 -0.21
C SER A 5 30.02 -2.63 0.50
N ILE A 6 29.56 -3.65 -0.23
CA ILE A 6 28.71 -4.73 0.30
C ILE A 6 29.47 -5.57 1.34
N ALA A 7 30.79 -5.71 1.18
CA ALA A 7 31.63 -6.41 2.14
C ALA A 7 31.65 -5.68 3.49
N ASP A 8 31.74 -4.35 3.48
CA ASP A 8 31.69 -3.54 4.70
C ASP A 8 30.35 -3.73 5.42
N LEU A 9 29.24 -3.74 4.67
CA LEU A 9 27.91 -3.98 5.24
C LEU A 9 27.79 -5.38 5.86
N ARG A 10 28.30 -6.41 5.18
CA ARG A 10 28.30 -7.80 5.67
C ARG A 10 29.06 -7.94 6.99
N ASP A 11 30.13 -7.19 7.18
CA ASP A 11 31.02 -7.33 8.33
C ASP A 11 30.57 -6.49 9.55
N LEU A 12 29.55 -5.63 9.39
CA LEU A 12 28.95 -4.89 10.50
C LEU A 12 28.18 -5.78 11.49
N GLU A 13 28.11 -5.32 12.74
CA GLU A 13 27.24 -5.92 13.75
C GLU A 13 25.74 -5.66 13.42
N PRO A 14 24.89 -6.70 13.34
CA PRO A 14 23.49 -6.54 12.95
C PRO A 14 22.66 -5.66 13.90
N ARG A 15 23.02 -5.61 15.19
CA ARG A 15 22.26 -4.88 16.21
C ARG A 15 22.26 -3.35 15.98
N PRO A 16 23.43 -2.68 15.81
CA PRO A 16 23.49 -1.29 15.40
C PRO A 16 22.76 -1.00 14.08
N VAL A 17 22.91 -1.87 13.08
CA VAL A 17 22.27 -1.69 11.77
C VAL A 17 20.76 -1.79 11.88
N ARG A 18 20.24 -2.68 12.73
CA ARG A 18 18.80 -2.75 13.01
C ARG A 18 18.23 -1.45 13.58
N LYS A 19 19.00 -0.77 14.42
CA LYS A 19 18.58 0.52 14.99
C LYS A 19 18.53 1.63 13.94
N ALA A 20 19.40 1.57 12.92
CA ALA A 20 19.48 2.56 11.85
C ALA A 20 18.56 2.25 10.65
N MET A 21 18.36 0.98 10.31
CA MET A 21 17.70 0.53 9.07
C MET A 21 16.55 -0.47 9.31
N THR A 22 16.08 -0.59 10.55
CA THR A 22 15.05 -1.55 11.00
C THR A 22 15.48 -3.02 10.88
N VAL A 23 14.56 -3.94 11.17
CA VAL A 23 14.79 -5.40 11.06
C VAL A 23 15.36 -5.78 9.69
N VAL A 24 14.90 -5.12 8.61
CA VAL A 24 15.36 -5.38 7.23
C VAL A 24 16.87 -5.22 7.09
N GLY A 25 17.45 -4.15 7.63
CA GLY A 25 18.92 -3.96 7.59
C GLY A 25 19.68 -5.08 8.31
N GLY A 26 19.13 -5.60 9.41
CA GLY A 26 19.69 -6.75 10.10
C GLY A 26 19.60 -8.04 9.27
N LEU A 27 18.47 -8.27 8.59
CA LEU A 27 18.28 -9.44 7.73
C LEU A 27 19.22 -9.41 6.52
N ILE A 28 19.43 -8.24 5.92
CA ILE A 28 20.37 -8.06 4.80
C ILE A 28 21.78 -8.53 5.20
N ILE A 29 22.26 -8.22 6.41
CA ILE A 29 23.57 -8.69 6.87
C ILE A 29 23.63 -10.21 6.99
N HIS A 30 22.57 -10.84 7.50
CA HIS A 30 22.50 -12.29 7.64
C HIS A 30 22.45 -12.97 6.26
N GLU A 31 21.68 -12.44 5.32
CA GLU A 31 21.64 -12.88 3.92
C GLU A 31 23.03 -12.79 3.27
N LEU A 32 23.74 -11.66 3.44
CA LEU A 32 25.11 -11.47 2.93
C LEU A 32 26.14 -12.43 3.58
N ARG A 33 25.81 -12.99 4.75
CA ARG A 33 26.59 -14.05 5.43
C ARG A 33 26.14 -15.47 5.05
N GLY A 34 25.24 -15.60 4.07
CA GLY A 34 24.73 -16.87 3.58
C GLY A 34 23.61 -17.48 4.43
N VAL A 35 23.01 -16.72 5.34
CA VAL A 35 21.86 -17.17 6.13
C VAL A 35 20.58 -16.75 5.40
N CYS A 36 19.87 -17.73 4.83
CA CYS A 36 18.55 -17.51 4.25
C CYS A 36 17.58 -17.06 5.35
N CYS A 37 17.17 -15.79 5.29
CA CYS A 37 16.33 -15.14 6.29
C CYS A 37 14.85 -15.17 5.92
N LEU A 38 14.56 -15.28 4.62
CA LEU A 38 13.21 -15.39 4.08
C LEU A 38 13.13 -16.65 3.21
N PRO A 39 12.41 -17.70 3.65
CA PRO A 39 12.28 -18.91 2.86
C PRO A 39 11.47 -18.62 1.59
N LEU A 40 11.78 -19.34 0.52
CA LEU A 40 11.00 -19.27 -0.72
C LEU A 40 9.59 -19.82 -0.47
N GLU A 41 8.58 -18.95 -0.53
CA GLU A 41 7.18 -19.37 -0.43
C GLU A 41 6.76 -20.10 -1.72
N LEU A 42 6.38 -21.37 -1.60
CA LEU A 42 5.87 -22.18 -2.73
C LEU A 42 4.44 -21.83 -3.12
N LEU A 43 3.68 -21.25 -2.18
CA LEU A 43 2.33 -20.75 -2.40
C LEU A 43 2.24 -19.36 -1.76
N PRO A 44 1.73 -18.34 -2.49
CA PRO A 44 1.58 -17.01 -1.93
C PRO A 44 0.55 -17.05 -0.78
N ALA A 45 0.87 -16.40 0.33
CA ALA A 45 -0.07 -16.23 1.43
C ALA A 45 -1.38 -15.59 0.96
N GLN A 46 -2.50 -15.96 1.61
CA GLN A 46 -3.78 -15.32 1.32
C GLN A 46 -3.68 -13.80 1.49
N ARG A 47 -4.23 -13.08 0.52
CA ARG A 47 -4.21 -11.61 0.49
C ARG A 47 -4.97 -11.07 1.70
N LYS A 48 -4.29 -10.26 2.51
CA LYS A 48 -4.87 -9.60 3.69
C LYS A 48 -5.57 -8.27 3.37
N GLY A 49 -5.50 -7.84 2.11
CA GLY A 49 -6.11 -6.60 1.64
C GLY A 49 -5.96 -6.46 0.14
N CYS A 50 -6.72 -5.52 -0.44
CA CYS A 50 -6.62 -5.15 -1.83
C CYS A 50 -6.61 -3.62 -1.91
N VAL A 51 -5.69 -3.08 -2.71
CA VAL A 51 -5.60 -1.65 -2.98
C VAL A 51 -5.65 -1.45 -4.48
N LEU A 52 -6.38 -0.44 -4.90
CA LEU A 52 -6.37 0.07 -6.26
C LEU A 52 -5.81 1.49 -6.20
N THR A 53 -4.77 1.72 -6.98
CA THR A 53 -4.22 3.04 -7.20
C THR A 53 -4.15 3.28 -8.69
N ARG A 54 -4.43 4.52 -9.07
CA ARG A 54 -4.25 4.99 -10.43
C ARG A 54 -3.55 6.34 -10.41
N PRO A 55 -2.44 6.49 -11.15
CA PRO A 55 -1.91 7.81 -11.43
C PRO A 55 -2.82 8.53 -12.44
N PHE A 56 -2.82 9.85 -12.39
CA PHE A 56 -3.51 10.69 -13.37
C PHE A 56 -2.48 11.40 -14.25
N SER A 57 -2.74 11.48 -15.55
CA SER A 57 -1.89 12.19 -16.52
C SER A 57 -1.95 13.70 -16.36
N SER A 58 -3.03 14.21 -15.77
CA SER A 58 -3.27 15.61 -15.50
C SER A 58 -4.01 15.77 -14.17
N ARG A 59 -3.94 16.96 -13.60
CA ARG A 59 -4.71 17.31 -12.41
C ARG A 59 -6.21 17.21 -12.69
N ILE A 60 -6.95 16.64 -11.74
CA ILE A 60 -8.42 16.65 -11.73
C ILE A 60 -8.85 17.82 -10.85
N GLU A 61 -9.67 18.71 -11.40
CA GLU A 61 -10.13 19.92 -10.72
C GLU A 61 -11.64 19.90 -10.42
N ASP A 62 -12.38 18.96 -11.00
CA ASP A 62 -13.82 18.83 -10.81
C ASP A 62 -14.19 17.62 -9.93
N GLY A 63 -15.14 17.84 -9.03
CA GLY A 63 -15.62 16.81 -8.10
C GLY A 63 -16.33 15.65 -8.81
N ALA A 64 -17.09 15.93 -9.87
CA ALA A 64 -17.86 14.92 -10.60
C ALA A 64 -16.97 13.86 -11.24
N THR A 65 -15.86 14.25 -11.86
CA THR A 65 -14.87 13.32 -12.39
C THR A 65 -14.26 12.52 -11.24
N MET A 66 -13.88 13.15 -10.13
CA MET A 66 -13.33 12.43 -8.98
C MET A 66 -14.31 11.39 -8.41
N GLU A 67 -15.60 11.72 -8.29
CA GLU A 67 -16.66 10.79 -7.87
C GLU A 67 -16.77 9.59 -8.81
N GLN A 68 -16.81 9.83 -10.12
CA GLN A 68 -16.84 8.75 -11.12
C GLN A 68 -15.62 7.82 -11.00
N VAL A 69 -14.45 8.41 -10.73
CA VAL A 69 -13.22 7.64 -10.53
C VAL A 69 -13.31 6.75 -9.29
N VAL A 70 -13.74 7.32 -8.16
CA VAL A 70 -13.89 6.58 -6.91
C VAL A 70 -14.90 5.44 -7.07
N SER A 71 -16.05 5.69 -7.71
CA SER A 71 -17.07 4.67 -7.96
C SER A 71 -16.56 3.54 -8.88
N ALA A 72 -15.80 3.87 -9.91
CA ALA A 72 -15.18 2.88 -10.80
C ALA A 72 -14.14 2.04 -10.05
N ASP A 73 -13.32 2.65 -9.19
CA ASP A 73 -12.34 1.94 -8.40
C ASP A 73 -13.00 1.07 -7.31
N ALA A 74 -14.07 1.54 -6.66
CA ALA A 74 -14.86 0.74 -5.73
C ALA A 74 -15.42 -0.52 -6.40
N THR A 75 -16.01 -0.38 -7.59
CA THR A 75 -16.53 -1.51 -8.38
C THR A 75 -15.44 -2.54 -8.69
N ARG A 76 -14.26 -2.06 -9.12
CA ARG A 76 -13.10 -2.92 -9.41
C ARG A 76 -12.54 -3.57 -8.16
N LEU A 77 -12.59 -2.88 -7.01
CA LEU A 77 -12.16 -3.41 -5.73
C LEU A 77 -13.04 -4.58 -5.33
N ASP A 78 -14.35 -4.43 -5.44
CA ASP A 78 -15.33 -5.49 -5.17
C ASP A 78 -15.14 -6.70 -6.06
N GLU A 79 -14.90 -6.49 -7.35
CA GLU A 79 -14.56 -7.59 -8.26
C GLU A 79 -13.31 -8.34 -7.80
N LYS A 80 -12.27 -7.63 -7.35
CA LYS A 80 -11.05 -8.25 -6.82
C LYS A 80 -11.30 -9.00 -5.51
N LEU A 81 -12.13 -8.46 -4.63
CA LEU A 81 -12.53 -9.12 -3.39
C LEU A 81 -13.31 -10.40 -3.69
N ARG A 82 -14.31 -10.34 -4.58
CA ARG A 82 -15.10 -11.52 -5.01
C ARG A 82 -14.23 -12.61 -5.63
N ARG A 83 -13.31 -12.24 -6.54
CA ARG A 83 -12.38 -13.22 -7.15
C ARG A 83 -11.47 -13.88 -6.11
N GLY A 84 -11.15 -13.18 -5.02
CA GLY A 84 -10.38 -13.72 -3.90
C GLY A 84 -11.20 -14.49 -2.87
N GLY A 85 -12.54 -14.53 -2.99
CA GLY A 85 -13.41 -15.06 -1.94
C GLY A 85 -13.36 -14.26 -0.63
N LEU A 86 -13.00 -12.97 -0.71
CA LEU A 86 -12.82 -12.08 0.44
C LEU A 86 -14.00 -11.11 0.56
N GLY A 87 -14.22 -10.61 1.78
CA GLY A 87 -15.05 -9.45 2.09
C GLY A 87 -14.28 -8.50 2.98
N THR A 88 -14.65 -7.22 3.00
CA THR A 88 -14.01 -6.22 3.87
C THR A 88 -15.04 -5.48 4.72
N THR A 89 -14.64 -5.15 5.94
CA THR A 89 -15.34 -4.20 6.80
C THR A 89 -14.69 -2.82 6.78
N HIS A 90 -13.53 -2.66 6.11
CA HIS A 90 -12.79 -1.41 6.09
C HIS A 90 -12.49 -1.02 4.64
N VAL A 91 -12.90 0.18 4.26
CA VAL A 91 -12.59 0.77 2.94
C VAL A 91 -11.87 2.09 3.18
N SER A 92 -10.68 2.21 2.61
CA SER A 92 -9.88 3.43 2.70
C SER A 92 -9.72 4.06 1.32
N VAL A 93 -9.97 5.36 1.24
CA VAL A 93 -9.80 6.18 0.04
C VAL A 93 -8.72 7.22 0.33
N PHE A 94 -7.75 7.34 -0.56
CA PHE A 94 -6.68 8.32 -0.43
C PHE A 94 -6.35 8.96 -1.77
N TYR A 95 -5.89 10.21 -1.71
CA TYR A 95 -5.32 10.90 -2.86
C TYR A 95 -4.09 11.71 -2.42
N HIS A 96 -3.19 11.89 -3.37
CA HIS A 96 -2.02 12.76 -3.24
C HIS A 96 -1.87 13.58 -4.51
N THR A 97 -1.51 14.85 -4.38
CA THR A 97 -1.08 15.68 -5.51
C THR A 97 0.43 15.53 -5.72
N SER A 98 0.87 15.66 -6.96
CA SER A 98 2.27 15.44 -7.35
C SER A 98 3.19 16.44 -6.63
N GLU A 99 4.28 15.93 -6.05
CA GLU A 99 5.37 16.75 -5.50
C GLU A 99 6.21 17.43 -6.59
N HIS A 100 6.05 17.01 -7.84
CA HIS A 100 6.79 17.53 -8.99
C HIS A 100 6.05 18.65 -9.74
N ASP A 101 4.84 19.03 -9.29
CA ASP A 101 4.16 20.24 -9.78
C ASP A 101 4.80 21.47 -9.13
N CYS A 102 5.83 22.01 -9.78
CA CYS A 102 6.54 23.21 -9.33
C CYS A 102 5.59 24.42 -9.31
N GLY A 103 5.00 24.73 -8.15
CA GLY A 103 4.23 25.95 -7.93
C GLY A 103 3.01 25.79 -7.03
N ASP A 104 2.46 24.57 -6.94
CA ASP A 104 1.24 24.30 -6.17
C ASP A 104 1.52 23.57 -4.85
N PRO A 105 0.69 23.80 -3.80
CA PRO A 105 0.82 23.07 -2.56
C PRO A 105 0.52 21.57 -2.77
N THR A 106 1.48 20.74 -2.35
CA THR A 106 1.30 19.29 -2.27
C THR A 106 0.30 18.97 -1.16
N ARG A 107 -0.65 18.10 -1.46
CA ARG A 107 -1.70 17.68 -0.53
C ARG A 107 -1.81 16.17 -0.57
N SER A 108 -1.84 15.56 0.61
CA SER A 108 -2.13 14.14 0.78
C SER A 108 -3.23 14.02 1.83
N VAL A 109 -4.31 13.34 1.47
CA VAL A 109 -5.46 13.11 2.36
C VAL A 109 -5.90 11.66 2.20
N SER A 110 -6.31 11.06 3.32
CA SER A 110 -6.96 9.75 3.33
C SER A 110 -8.15 9.78 4.28
N THR A 111 -9.17 8.99 3.95
CA THR A 111 -10.32 8.73 4.81
C THR A 111 -10.59 7.23 4.82
N THR A 112 -11.11 6.72 5.93
CA THR A 112 -11.45 5.30 6.08
C THR A 112 -12.85 5.18 6.64
N VAL A 113 -13.65 4.35 6.01
CA VAL A 113 -15.01 4.03 6.43
C VAL A 113 -15.05 2.57 6.89
N THR A 114 -15.67 2.36 8.04
CA THR A 114 -15.94 1.02 8.56
C THR A 114 -17.38 0.64 8.26
N LEU A 115 -17.56 -0.50 7.60
CA LEU A 115 -18.84 -1.09 7.26
C LEU A 115 -19.31 -2.01 8.40
N PRO A 116 -20.62 -2.06 8.68
CA PRO A 116 -21.17 -2.87 9.77
C PRO A 116 -21.00 -4.38 9.54
N GLU A 117 -20.97 -4.81 8.27
CA GLU A 117 -20.77 -6.20 7.89
C GLU A 117 -19.73 -6.31 6.78
N ALA A 118 -19.02 -7.44 6.74
CA ALA A 118 -18.02 -7.70 5.72
C ALA A 118 -18.72 -7.88 4.37
N THR A 119 -18.48 -6.94 3.45
CA THR A 119 -19.09 -6.98 2.11
C THR A 119 -18.05 -7.02 1.01
N ASN A 120 -18.46 -7.53 -0.13
CA ASN A 120 -17.75 -7.48 -1.41
C ASN A 120 -18.70 -7.07 -2.55
N GLY A 121 -19.76 -6.35 -2.20
CA GLY A 121 -20.81 -5.89 -3.10
C GLY A 121 -20.84 -4.37 -3.25
N THR A 122 -20.98 -3.93 -4.50
CA THR A 122 -20.89 -2.53 -4.97
C THR A 122 -22.02 -1.64 -4.47
N LEU A 123 -23.15 -2.22 -4.08
CA LEU A 123 -24.34 -1.50 -3.61
C LEU A 123 -24.25 -1.01 -2.16
N ALA A 124 -23.34 -1.55 -1.35
CA ALA A 124 -23.24 -1.19 0.07
C ALA A 124 -22.46 0.11 0.32
N ALA A 125 -21.61 0.53 -0.62
CA ALA A 125 -20.78 1.74 -0.48
C ALA A 125 -21.53 3.04 -0.80
N ASP A 126 -22.66 2.98 -1.51
CA ASP A 126 -23.40 4.15 -2.02
C ASP A 126 -24.57 4.59 -1.11
N GLN A 127 -24.90 3.82 -0.06
CA GLN A 127 -26.06 4.09 0.81
C GLN A 127 -25.71 4.80 2.13
N GLY A 128 -24.53 5.42 2.23
CA GLY A 128 -24.08 6.13 3.43
C GLY A 128 -24.38 7.63 3.39
N GLY A 129 -25.65 8.02 3.29
CA GLY A 129 -26.06 9.43 3.31
C GLY A 129 -27.53 9.62 3.67
N ALA A 130 -27.80 9.82 4.96
CA ALA A 130 -29.01 10.45 5.49
C ALA A 130 -28.60 11.63 6.36
#